data_AF-A0A089RTI4-F1
#
_entry.id   AF-A0A089RTI4-F1
#
_cell.length_a   1.000
_cell.length_b   1.000
_cell.length_c   1.000
_cell.angle_alpha   90.00
_cell.angle_beta   90.00
_cell.angle_gamma   90.00
#
_symmetry.space_group_name_H-M   'P 1'
#
loop_
_entity.id
_entity.type
_entity.pdbx_description
1 polymer ?
#
loop_
_entity_poly.entity_id
_entity_poly.type
_entity_poly.pdbx_seq_one_letter_code
_entity_poly.pdbx_strand_id
1 'polypeptide(L)'
;MGYYNKYLFDTAITWTTDGANAGTVNYRKGKFYSTNVNGVLLSNEGYVSKAVAEILNTVAWRYVSRVGNPKLMNNVMAGIVISIPSSFKEQDKISELLTDFDCLIALHQRKPKYISKLT
;
A
#
# COMPACT_ATOMS: atom_id res chain seq x y z
N MET A 1 -11.65 4.49 -15.87
CA MET A 1 -12.13 4.25 -14.48
C MET A 1 -13.41 3.45 -14.53
N GLY A 2 -13.51 2.37 -13.75
CA GLY A 2 -14.71 1.54 -13.62
C GLY A 2 -15.23 1.57 -12.17
N TYR A 3 -16.50 1.21 -11.98
CA TYR A 3 -17.16 1.13 -10.67
C TYR A 3 -17.79 -0.26 -10.52
N TYR A 4 -17.58 -0.89 -9.36
CA TYR A 4 -18.15 -2.20 -9.02
C TYR A 4 -18.74 -2.12 -7.62
N ASN A 5 -19.97 -2.61 -7.44
CA ASN A 5 -20.75 -2.47 -6.19
C ASN A 5 -20.58 -3.66 -5.22
N LYS A 6 -19.73 -4.64 -5.56
CA LYS A 6 -19.35 -5.74 -4.67
C LYS A 6 -17.89 -5.59 -4.25
N TYR A 7 -17.58 -6.04 -3.05
CA TYR A 7 -16.25 -5.97 -2.47
C TYR A 7 -15.76 -7.38 -2.13
N LEU A 8 -14.47 -7.65 -2.35
CA LEU A 8 -13.85 -8.93 -2.02
C LEU A 8 -13.13 -8.89 -0.68
N PHE A 9 -12.61 -7.71 -0.32
CA PHE A 9 -11.79 -7.51 0.86
C PHE A 9 -12.20 -6.21 1.57
N ASP A 10 -11.93 -6.16 2.87
CA ASP A 10 -11.85 -4.91 3.64
C ASP A 10 -10.38 -4.56 3.87
N THR A 11 -10.10 -3.69 4.83
CA THR A 11 -8.80 -3.13 5.18
C THR A 11 -7.68 -4.17 5.12
N ALA A 12 -6.69 -3.93 4.26
CA ALA A 12 -5.62 -4.87 3.95
C ALA A 12 -4.33 -4.15 3.51
N ILE A 13 -3.22 -4.89 3.54
CA ILE A 13 -2.01 -4.50 2.81
C ILE A 13 -2.09 -5.13 1.42
N THR A 14 -1.64 -4.40 0.41
CA THR A 14 -1.68 -4.90 -0.97
C THR A 14 -0.39 -4.57 -1.68
N TRP A 15 -0.04 -5.36 -2.69
CA TRP A 15 1.08 -5.01 -3.57
C TRP A 15 0.68 -5.14 -5.03
N THR A 16 1.32 -4.37 -5.90
CA THR A 16 1.19 -4.52 -7.36
C THR A 16 2.02 -5.72 -7.81
N THR A 17 1.39 -6.71 -8.45
CA THR A 17 2.08 -7.93 -8.89
C THR A 17 2.80 -7.74 -10.21
N ASP A 18 2.31 -6.86 -11.09
CA ASP A 18 2.71 -6.76 -12.50
C ASP A 18 2.87 -5.33 -12.98
N GLY A 19 3.74 -5.14 -13.97
CA GLY A 19 3.88 -3.89 -14.73
C GLY A 19 4.90 -2.92 -14.15
N ALA A 20 4.93 -1.70 -14.67
CA ALA A 20 5.92 -0.68 -14.30
C ALA A 20 5.97 -0.37 -12.78
N ASN A 21 4.85 -0.61 -12.08
CA ASN A 21 4.71 -0.39 -10.64
C ASN A 21 4.80 -1.71 -9.83
N ALA A 22 5.28 -2.81 -10.42
CA ALA A 22 5.43 -4.07 -9.70
C ALA A 22 6.28 -3.87 -8.43
N GLY A 23 5.83 -4.47 -7.33
CA GLY A 23 6.47 -4.33 -6.02
C GLY A 23 6.06 -3.09 -5.21
N THR A 24 5.23 -2.19 -5.75
CA THR A 24 4.63 -1.11 -4.93
C THR A 24 3.65 -1.70 -3.93
N VAL A 25 3.84 -1.40 -2.64
CA VAL A 25 2.99 -1.85 -1.53
C VAL A 25 2.16 -0.67 -1.03
N ASN A 26 0.90 -0.92 -0.65
CA ASN A 26 0.00 0.08 -0.12
C ASN A 26 -0.85 -0.48 1.03
N TYR A 27 -1.03 0.33 2.06
CA TYR A 27 -2.11 0.15 3.02
C TYR A 27 -3.43 0.64 2.43
N ARG A 28 -4.42 -0.24 2.33
CA ARG A 28 -5.75 0.08 1.80
C ARG A 28 -6.76 0.02 2.93
N LYS A 29 -7.23 1.19 3.38
CA LYS A 29 -8.29 1.30 4.38
C LYS A 29 -9.68 1.22 3.73
N GLY A 30 -10.55 0.40 4.30
CA GLY A 30 -11.93 0.22 3.87
C GLY A 30 -12.10 -0.80 2.75
N LYS A 31 -13.36 -1.02 2.36
CA LYS A 31 -13.77 -2.05 1.40
C LYS A 31 -13.24 -1.76 -0.01
N PHE A 32 -12.69 -2.79 -0.65
CA PHE A 32 -12.23 -2.70 -2.03
C PHE A 32 -12.43 -3.99 -2.81
N TYR A 33 -12.30 -3.87 -4.13
CA TYR A 33 -12.28 -4.99 -5.06
C TYR A 33 -10.85 -5.17 -5.58
N SER A 34 -10.29 -6.38 -5.41
CA SER A 34 -8.96 -6.71 -5.93
C SER A 34 -9.08 -7.25 -7.35
N THR A 35 -8.08 -6.98 -8.19
CA THR A 35 -8.00 -7.52 -9.56
C THR A 35 -6.87 -8.54 -9.65
N ASN A 36 -6.57 -9.02 -10.85
CA ASN A 36 -5.48 -9.97 -11.09
C ASN A 36 -4.08 -9.32 -11.17
N VAL A 37 -3.97 -8.00 -11.00
CA VAL A 37 -2.70 -7.25 -11.06
C VAL A 37 -2.25 -6.72 -9.70
N ASN A 38 -2.89 -7.18 -8.62
CA ASN A 38 -2.47 -6.93 -7.26
C ASN A 38 -2.63 -8.17 -6.39
N GLY A 39 -1.77 -8.29 -5.39
CA GLY A 39 -1.90 -9.24 -4.30
C GLY A 39 -2.44 -8.57 -3.04
N VAL A 40 -2.99 -9.39 -2.15
CA VAL A 40 -3.60 -8.97 -0.88
C VAL A 40 -2.96 -9.74 0.27
N LEU A 41 -2.53 -9.02 1.30
CA LEU A 41 -2.02 -9.54 2.55
C LEU A 41 -3.03 -9.23 3.65
N LEU A 42 -3.48 -10.28 4.33
CA LEU A 42 -4.43 -10.23 5.43
C LEU A 42 -3.74 -10.74 6.70
N SER A 43 -4.15 -10.23 7.86
CA SER A 43 -3.70 -10.72 9.15
C SER A 43 -4.83 -10.63 10.16
N ASN A 44 -5.04 -11.73 10.90
CA ASN A 44 -5.95 -11.76 12.05
C ASN A 44 -5.26 -11.33 13.36
N GLU A 45 -3.95 -11.08 13.31
CA GLU A 45 -3.10 -10.79 14.48
C GLU A 45 -2.78 -9.29 14.60
N GLY A 46 -3.36 -8.44 13.75
CA GLY A 46 -3.18 -6.99 13.81
C GLY A 46 -2.00 -6.44 13.01
N TYR A 47 -1.30 -7.27 12.21
CA TYR A 47 -0.17 -6.81 11.39
C TYR A 47 -0.57 -6.00 10.15
N VAL A 48 -1.87 -5.88 9.87
CA VAL A 48 -2.38 -4.99 8.80
C VAL A 48 -2.42 -3.55 9.35
N SER A 49 -1.30 -2.85 9.21
CA SER A 49 -1.16 -1.45 9.59
C SER A 49 -0.44 -0.64 8.52
N LYS A 50 -0.57 0.69 8.58
CA LYS A 50 0.14 1.58 7.65
C LYS A 50 1.65 1.51 7.86
N ALA A 51 2.10 1.42 9.11
CA ALA A 51 3.51 1.25 9.45
C ALA A 51 4.10 0.00 8.77
N VAL A 52 3.45 -1.16 8.91
CA VAL A 52 3.92 -2.41 8.29
C VAL A 52 3.90 -2.31 6.76
N ALA A 53 2.86 -1.70 6.18
CA ALA A 53 2.78 -1.50 4.74
C ALA A 53 3.95 -0.66 4.21
N GLU A 54 4.27 0.46 4.86
CA GLU A 54 5.37 1.33 4.43
C GLU A 54 6.73 0.66 4.63
N ILE A 55 6.95 -0.06 5.74
CA ILE A 55 8.18 -0.84 5.94
C ILE A 55 8.36 -1.83 4.79
N LEU A 56 7.31 -2.59 4.46
CA LEU A 56 7.35 -3.55 3.36
C LEU A 56 7.56 -2.87 2.00
N ASN A 57 6.96 -1.70 1.78
CA ASN A 57 7.11 -0.91 0.56
C ASN A 57 8.57 -0.49 0.31
N THR A 58 9.34 -0.21 1.37
CA THR A 58 10.77 0.15 1.23
C THR A 58 11.63 -0.99 0.69
N VAL A 59 11.20 -2.25 0.82
CA VAL A 59 11.99 -3.43 0.44
C VAL A 59 11.42 -4.20 -0.74
N ALA A 60 10.10 -4.25 -0.93
CA ALA A 60 9.44 -5.18 -1.85
C ALA A 60 9.88 -5.02 -3.30
N TRP A 61 10.15 -3.78 -3.74
CA TRP A 61 10.62 -3.49 -5.10
C TRP A 61 11.94 -4.20 -5.46
N ARG A 62 12.76 -4.57 -4.48
CA ARG A 62 14.04 -5.26 -4.67
C ARG A 62 13.86 -6.71 -5.12
N TYR A 63 12.69 -7.28 -4.86
CA TYR A 63 12.34 -8.66 -5.19
C TYR A 63 11.60 -8.79 -6.52
N VAL A 64 11.39 -7.67 -7.22
CA VAL A 64 10.73 -7.64 -8.53
C VAL A 64 11.65 -8.25 -9.57
N SER A 65 11.17 -9.29 -10.25
CA SER A 65 11.80 -9.76 -11.48
C SER A 65 11.61 -8.70 -12.56
N ARG A 66 12.71 -8.26 -13.18
CA ARG A 66 12.71 -7.25 -14.26
C ARG A 66 12.96 -7.87 -15.64
N VAL A 67 12.88 -9.19 -15.75
CA VAL A 67 13.00 -9.90 -17.03
C VAL A 67 11.64 -9.86 -17.71
N GLY A 68 11.55 -9.16 -18.84
CA GLY A 68 10.29 -8.94 -19.54
C GLY A 68 9.38 -7.97 -18.79
N ASN A 69 8.09 -8.29 -18.66
CA ASN A 69 7.16 -7.48 -17.88
C ASN A 69 7.50 -7.59 -16.39
N PRO A 70 7.83 -6.48 -15.68
CA PRO A 70 8.23 -6.55 -14.29
C PRO A 70 7.16 -7.23 -13.42
N LYS A 71 7.59 -8.11 -12.51
CA LYS A 71 6.68 -8.98 -11.77
C LYS A 71 7.17 -9.35 -10.37
N LEU A 72 6.27 -9.35 -9.39
CA LEU A 72 6.49 -9.85 -8.03
C LEU A 72 5.40 -10.88 -7.68
N MET A 73 5.75 -12.16 -7.78
CA MET A 73 4.85 -13.29 -7.58
C MET A 73 4.58 -13.58 -6.09
N ASN A 74 3.44 -14.21 -5.78
CA ASN A 74 3.00 -14.51 -4.42
C ASN A 74 4.03 -15.28 -3.58
N ASN A 75 4.68 -16.29 -4.15
CA ASN A 75 5.69 -17.10 -3.47
C ASN A 75 6.94 -16.29 -3.12
N VAL A 76 7.33 -15.34 -3.98
CA VAL A 76 8.44 -14.42 -3.72
C VAL A 76 8.04 -13.43 -2.63
N MET A 77 6.86 -12.83 -2.73
CA MET A 77 6.31 -11.91 -1.72
C MET A 77 6.24 -12.57 -0.33
N ALA A 78 5.79 -13.82 -0.25
CA ALA A 78 5.70 -14.59 0.99
C ALA A 78 7.07 -14.86 1.66
N GLY A 79 8.16 -14.84 0.89
CA GLY A 79 9.52 -15.02 1.39
C GLY A 79 10.22 -13.73 1.82
N ILE A 80 9.59 -12.56 1.66
CA ILE A 80 10.20 -11.28 2.03
C ILE A 80 10.21 -11.15 3.56
N VAL A 81 11.41 -11.08 4.13
CA VAL A 81 11.60 -10.85 5.56
C VAL A 81 11.73 -9.34 5.82
N ILE A 82 10.92 -8.83 6.74
CA ILE A 82 10.97 -7.45 7.23
C ILE A 82 11.11 -7.42 8.74
N SER A 83 11.75 -6.38 9.26
CA SER A 83 11.74 -6.06 10.69
C SER A 83 10.65 -5.04 10.96
N ILE A 84 9.77 -5.33 11.92
CA ILE A 84 8.68 -4.44 12.33
C ILE A 84 8.78 -4.21 13.84
N PRO A 85 8.34 -3.05 14.36
CA PRO A 85 8.27 -2.81 15.79
C PRO A 85 7.44 -3.90 16.48
N SER A 86 7.92 -4.48 17.58
CA SER A 86 7.22 -5.55 18.29
C SER A 86 5.95 -5.08 19.01
N SER A 87 5.87 -3.79 19.33
CA SER A 87 4.73 -3.17 20.00
C SER A 87 3.67 -2.70 19.00
N PHE A 88 2.46 -3.23 19.09
CA PHE A 88 1.32 -2.73 18.29
C PHE A 88 1.04 -1.25 18.54
N LYS A 89 1.18 -0.78 19.79
CA LYS A 89 1.01 0.63 20.14
C LYS A 89 1.99 1.53 19.40
N GLU A 90 3.23 1.07 19.20
CA GLU A 90 4.23 1.80 18.43
C GLU A 90 3.89 1.81 16.94
N GLN A 91 3.49 0.67 16.38
CA GLN A 91 3.02 0.58 15.00
C GLN A 91 1.82 1.49 14.73
N ASP A 92 0.88 1.61 15.68
CA ASP A 92 -0.27 2.50 15.59
C ASP A 92 0.16 3.97 15.57
N LYS A 93 1.07 4.37 16.46
CA LYS A 93 1.59 5.74 16.51
C LYS A 93 2.34 6.14 15.24
N ILE A 94 3.14 5.23 14.68
CA ILE A 94 3.80 5.43 13.39
C ILE A 94 2.75 5.55 12.28
N SER A 95 1.73 4.69 12.30
CA SER A 95 0.64 4.70 11.31
C SER A 95 -0.15 6.01 11.33
N GLU A 96 -0.46 6.53 12.52
CA GLU A 96 -1.10 7.84 12.72
C GLU A 96 -0.24 8.95 12.13
N LEU A 97 1.04 9.03 12.50
CA LEU A 97 1.96 10.07 12.03
C LEU A 97 2.09 10.07 10.49
N LEU A 98 2.26 8.90 9.88
CA LEU A 98 2.33 8.78 8.42
C LEU A 98 1.02 9.17 7.74
N THR A 99 -0.12 8.89 8.38
CA THR A 99 -1.43 9.31 7.87
C THR A 99 -1.60 10.83 7.93
N ASP A 100 -1.14 11.46 9.01
CA ASP A 100 -1.19 12.92 9.16
C ASP A 100 -0.33 13.62 8.11
N PHE A 101 0.87 13.09 7.82
CA PHE A 101 1.71 13.60 6.75
C PHE A 101 1.07 13.45 5.38
N ASP A 102 0.46 12.31 5.07
CA ASP A 102 -0.26 12.14 3.80
C ASP A 102 -1.42 13.13 3.66
N CYS A 103 -2.19 13.33 4.73
CA CYS A 103 -3.27 14.32 4.76
C CYS A 103 -2.72 15.73 4.52
N LEU A 104 -1.60 16.08 5.18
CA LEU A 104 -0.95 17.37 5.03
C LEU A 104 -0.43 17.59 3.61
N ILE A 105 0.23 16.60 3.02
CA ILE A 105 0.72 16.62 1.63
C ILE A 105 -0.46 16.78 0.67
N ALA A 106 -1.51 15.97 0.83
CA ALA A 106 -2.70 16.03 -0.01
C ALA A 106 -3.39 17.40 0.07
N LEU A 107 -3.47 17.99 1.27
CA LEU A 107 -3.99 19.35 1.46
C LEU A 107 -3.15 20.38 0.69
N HIS A 108 -1.83 20.30 0.78
CA HIS A 108 -0.94 21.23 0.09
C HIS A 108 -0.96 21.05 -1.43
N GLN A 109 -1.10 19.83 -1.95
CA GLN A 109 -1.22 19.57 -3.39
C GLN A 109 -2.56 20.05 -3.99
N ARG A 110 -3.61 20.22 -3.17
CA ARG A 110 -4.88 20.79 -3.61
C ARG A 110 -4.83 22.30 -3.78
N LYS A 111 -4.11 23.02 -2.91
CA LYS A 111 -4.01 24.50 -2.95
C LYS A 111 -3.62 25.07 -4.33
N PRO A 112 -2.58 24.57 -5.02
CA PRO A 112 -2.21 25.04 -6.37
C PRO A 112 -3.32 24.86 -7.40
N LYS A 113 -4.09 23.75 -7.34
CA LYS A 113 -5.18 23.46 -8.28
C LYS A 113 -6.38 24.39 -8.13
N TYR A 114 -6.59 24.95 -6.95
CA TYR A 114 -7.62 25.96 -6.73
C TYR A 114 -7.15 27.32 -7.23
N ILE A 115 -5.89 27.69 -6.98
CA ILE A 115 -5.30 28.94 -7.45
C ILE A 115 -5.26 28.98 -8.98
N SER A 116 -4.83 27.89 -9.63
CA SER A 116 -4.79 27.78 -11.10
C SER A 116 -6.16 27.76 -11.79
N LYS A 117 -7.26 27.70 -11.04
CA LYS A 117 -8.64 27.79 -11.57
C LYS A 117 -9.22 29.20 -11.44
N LEU A 118 -8.55 30.08 -10.67
CA LEU A 118 -8.97 31.46 -10.42
C LEU A 118 -8.21 32.47 -11.31
N THR A 119 -7.18 32.02 -12.01
CA THR A 119 -6.40 32.75 -13.02
C THR A 119 -6.61 32.12 -14.38
#